data_AF-A0A950A576-F1
#
_entry.id   AF-A0A950A576-F1
#
_cell.length_a   1.000
_cell.length_b   1.000
_cell.length_c   1.000
_cell.angle_alpha   90.00
_cell.angle_beta   90.00
_cell.angle_gamma   90.00
#
_symmetry.space_group_name_H-M   'P 1'
#
loop_
_entity.id
_entity.type
_entity.pdbx_description
1 polymer ?
#
loop_
_entity_poly.entity_id
_entity_poly.type
_entity_poly.pdbx_seq_one_letter_code
_entity_poly.pdbx_strand_id
1 'polypeptide(L)'
;MTHRALAALALTTALVAAAGCAKSSQPAGTQSPGASTAAAPAGSKSIGVSLLDLEAQFYQTMEQGMKDEASKYGYAIVFTDANHDQAKQTSQVEDFISKHVDVIILSPADSKAVGPAIVEANNAKIPLFTADIASTASHGTVVSHIASDNIQGGRVAADLLGAALNGAGDIAIIDEPEVTSVQDRVKGFKTELAAKYPNVHIVADQTAGGERAQAASVTDNLLQRFPNLAGIFGINDD
;
A
#
# COMPACT_ATOMS: atom_id res chain seq x y z
N MET A 1 56.35 46.66 -9.20
CA MET A 1 57.16 47.15 -10.33
C MET A 1 56.50 46.59 -11.59
N THR A 2 55.69 47.40 -12.29
CA THR A 2 56.00 47.97 -13.63
C THR A 2 56.23 46.87 -14.67
N HIS A 3 55.65 46.81 -15.86
CA HIS A 3 54.72 47.61 -16.68
C HIS A 3 54.66 46.85 -18.02
N ARG A 4 53.68 47.20 -18.88
CA ARG A 4 53.62 46.98 -20.36
C ARG A 4 53.11 45.61 -20.82
N ALA A 5 51.95 45.45 -21.47
CA ALA A 5 51.22 46.19 -22.51
C ALA A 5 51.78 46.04 -23.94
N LEU A 6 50.82 45.92 -24.89
CA LEU A 6 50.88 45.99 -26.36
C LEU A 6 51.36 44.72 -27.09
N ALA A 7 50.82 44.32 -28.25
CA ALA A 7 49.82 44.90 -29.15
C ALA A 7 49.23 43.81 -30.06
N ALA A 8 48.07 44.14 -30.61
CA ALA A 8 47.32 43.38 -31.61
C ALA A 8 48.00 43.33 -32.99
N LEU A 9 47.66 42.30 -33.78
CA LEU A 9 47.53 42.47 -35.23
C LEU A 9 46.47 41.50 -35.78
N ALA A 10 45.45 42.09 -36.40
CA ALA A 10 44.41 41.41 -37.14
C ALA A 10 44.90 41.01 -38.54
N LEU A 11 44.45 39.88 -39.06
CA LEU A 11 44.41 39.61 -40.49
C LEU A 11 43.13 38.85 -40.84
N THR A 12 42.28 39.52 -41.62
CA THR A 12 41.08 38.99 -42.27
C THR A 12 41.47 38.20 -43.52
N THR A 13 40.79 37.10 -43.80
CA THR A 13 40.65 36.55 -45.16
C THR A 13 39.39 35.67 -45.26
N ALA A 14 38.88 35.59 -46.48
CA ALA A 14 37.49 35.42 -46.84
C ALA A 14 37.01 33.97 -47.01
N LEU A 15 35.68 33.81 -46.90
CA LEU A 15 34.74 32.92 -47.65
C LEU A 15 35.10 31.44 -47.88
N VAL A 16 34.19 30.52 -47.50
CA VAL A 16 33.43 29.62 -48.40
C VAL A 16 32.38 28.87 -47.56
N ALA A 17 31.14 28.84 -48.07
CA ALA A 17 30.03 28.09 -47.51
C ALA A 17 30.12 26.60 -47.88
N ALA A 18 29.82 25.71 -46.93
CA ALA A 18 29.36 24.36 -47.21
C ALA A 18 28.39 23.90 -46.12
N ALA A 19 27.14 23.66 -46.53
CA ALA A 19 26.11 23.03 -45.72
C ALA A 19 26.50 21.58 -45.40
N GLY A 20 26.37 21.18 -44.15
CA GLY A 20 26.58 19.81 -43.71
C GLY A 20 25.92 19.58 -42.36
N CYS A 21 24.71 19.05 -42.38
CA CYS A 21 24.03 18.52 -41.19
C CYS A 21 24.88 17.41 -40.56
N ALA A 22 25.32 17.60 -39.33
CA ALA A 22 25.88 16.52 -38.52
C ALA A 22 25.31 16.59 -37.09
N LYS A 23 24.68 15.48 -36.72
CA LYS A 23 23.99 15.19 -35.45
C LYS A 23 24.96 15.34 -34.27
N SER A 24 24.59 16.16 -33.28
CA SER A 24 25.16 16.08 -31.93
C SER A 24 24.32 15.09 -31.11
N SER A 25 24.92 13.94 -30.83
CA SER A 25 24.42 12.90 -29.93
C SER A 25 24.41 13.37 -28.47
N GLN A 26 23.24 13.38 -27.85
CA GLN A 26 23.04 13.58 -26.42
C GLN A 26 22.95 12.21 -25.72
N PRO A 27 23.48 12.02 -24.50
CA PRO A 27 23.48 10.70 -23.84
C PRO A 27 22.07 10.31 -23.42
N ALA A 28 21.72 9.06 -23.68
CA ALA A 28 20.45 8.45 -23.30
C ALA A 28 20.32 8.36 -21.77
N GLY A 29 19.32 9.05 -21.22
CA GLY A 29 18.78 8.72 -19.91
C GLY A 29 18.03 7.40 -20.00
N THR A 30 18.39 6.46 -19.13
CA THR A 30 17.68 5.20 -18.91
C THR A 30 16.25 5.47 -18.48
N GLN A 31 15.32 5.36 -19.42
CA GLN A 31 13.88 5.28 -19.14
C GLN A 31 13.59 3.90 -18.54
N SER A 32 13.03 3.89 -17.33
CA SER A 32 12.41 2.71 -16.74
C SER A 32 11.24 2.27 -17.64
N PRO A 33 11.01 0.97 -17.89
CA PRO A 33 9.92 0.53 -18.75
C PRO A 33 8.59 0.88 -18.07
N GLY A 34 7.91 1.91 -18.60
CA GLY A 34 6.55 2.24 -18.22
C GLY A 34 5.64 1.05 -18.48
N ALA A 35 4.80 0.73 -17.49
CA ALA A 35 3.75 -0.26 -17.61
C ALA A 35 2.94 0.00 -18.89
N SER A 36 2.96 -0.98 -19.80
CA SER A 36 2.13 -0.97 -21.01
C SER A 36 0.67 -1.11 -20.61
N THR A 37 -0.04 0.00 -20.45
CA THR A 37 -1.50 0.03 -20.44
C THR A 37 -2.01 -0.28 -21.84
N ALA A 38 -2.25 -1.56 -22.12
CA ALA A 38 -3.07 -1.94 -23.26
C ALA A 38 -4.43 -1.24 -23.10
N ALA A 39 -4.74 -0.30 -24.00
CA ALA A 39 -6.03 0.36 -24.02
C ALA A 39 -7.12 -0.71 -24.19
N ALA A 40 -8.02 -0.77 -23.22
CA ALA A 40 -9.11 -1.72 -23.26
C ALA A 40 -10.00 -1.48 -24.50
N PRO A 41 -10.62 -2.53 -25.07
CA PRO A 41 -11.55 -2.38 -26.18
C PRO A 41 -12.63 -1.36 -25.85
N ALA A 42 -12.98 -0.50 -26.81
CA ALA A 42 -14.08 0.45 -26.64
C ALA A 42 -15.38 -0.28 -26.22
N GLY A 43 -15.94 0.10 -25.06
CA GLY A 43 -17.12 -0.55 -24.48
C GLY A 43 -16.84 -1.56 -23.35
N SER A 44 -15.57 -1.84 -23.05
CA SER A 44 -15.18 -2.61 -21.84
C SER A 44 -15.47 -1.80 -20.58
N LYS A 45 -16.04 -2.46 -19.56
CA LYS A 45 -16.21 -1.86 -18.23
C LYS A 45 -14.86 -1.69 -17.56
N SER A 46 -14.67 -0.58 -16.85
CA SER A 46 -13.40 -0.19 -16.24
C SER A 46 -13.48 -0.13 -14.71
N ILE A 47 -12.47 -0.67 -14.05
CA ILE A 47 -12.38 -0.77 -12.59
C ILE A 47 -11.09 -0.09 -12.13
N GLY A 48 -11.22 0.92 -11.27
CA GLY A 48 -10.09 1.50 -10.54
C GLY A 48 -9.92 0.79 -9.21
N VAL A 49 -8.72 0.29 -8.91
CA VAL A 49 -8.40 -0.37 -7.64
C VAL A 49 -7.25 0.35 -6.98
N SER A 50 -7.44 0.84 -5.76
CA SER A 50 -6.35 1.35 -4.93
C SER A 50 -6.15 0.40 -3.73
N LEU A 51 -5.00 -0.26 -3.69
CA LEU A 51 -4.61 -1.17 -2.61
C LEU A 51 -3.67 -0.45 -1.62
N LEU A 52 -3.61 -0.94 -0.38
CA LEU A 52 -2.79 -0.36 0.70
C LEU A 52 -1.30 -0.31 0.32
N ASP A 53 -0.79 -1.44 -0.16
CA ASP A 53 0.59 -1.66 -0.56
C ASP A 53 0.64 -2.73 -1.66
N LEU A 54 1.33 -2.49 -2.78
CA LEU A 54 1.52 -3.50 -3.83
C LEU A 54 2.83 -4.30 -3.67
N GLU A 55 3.68 -3.95 -2.71
CA GLU A 55 4.90 -4.69 -2.41
C GLU A 55 4.63 -5.94 -1.57
N ALA A 56 3.68 -5.88 -0.64
CA ALA A 56 3.26 -7.03 0.16
C ALA A 56 2.68 -8.17 -0.69
N GLN A 57 3.11 -9.40 -0.38
CA GLN A 57 2.75 -10.60 -1.13
C GLN A 57 1.23 -10.88 -1.13
N PHE A 58 0.56 -10.54 -0.03
CA PHE A 58 -0.89 -10.64 0.10
C PHE A 58 -1.62 -9.84 -1.00
N TYR A 59 -1.25 -8.57 -1.20
CA TYR A 59 -1.89 -7.71 -2.20
C TYR A 59 -1.50 -8.07 -3.64
N GLN A 60 -0.30 -8.58 -3.88
CA GLN A 60 0.07 -9.15 -5.19
C GLN A 60 -0.82 -10.33 -5.57
N THR A 61 -1.13 -11.20 -4.60
CA THR A 61 -2.03 -12.33 -4.81
C THR A 61 -3.46 -11.86 -5.08
N MET A 62 -3.92 -10.85 -4.33
CA MET A 62 -5.23 -10.24 -4.54
C MET A 62 -5.34 -9.58 -5.92
N GLU A 63 -4.33 -8.81 -6.32
CA GLU A 63 -4.25 -8.17 -7.63
C GLU A 63 -4.36 -9.22 -8.75
N GLN A 64 -3.60 -10.31 -8.65
CA GLN A 64 -3.67 -11.40 -9.63
C GLN A 64 -5.07 -12.02 -9.70
N GLY A 65 -5.68 -12.32 -8.55
CA GLY A 65 -7.04 -12.89 -8.51
C GLY A 65 -8.10 -11.96 -9.12
N MET A 66 -8.01 -10.67 -8.86
CA MET A 66 -8.89 -9.65 -9.45
C MET A 66 -8.68 -9.54 -10.96
N LYS A 67 -7.43 -9.57 -11.46
CA LYS A 67 -7.12 -9.56 -12.90
C LYS A 67 -7.66 -10.81 -13.59
N ASP A 68 -7.46 -11.98 -13.01
CA ASP A 68 -7.92 -13.25 -13.55
C ASP A 68 -9.45 -13.26 -13.69
N GLU A 69 -10.17 -12.77 -12.67
CA GLU A 69 -11.63 -12.69 -12.72
C GLU A 69 -12.11 -11.63 -13.73
N ALA A 70 -11.53 -10.43 -13.72
CA ALA A 70 -11.88 -9.35 -14.65
C ALA A 70 -11.70 -9.78 -16.12
N SER A 71 -10.65 -10.54 -16.43
CA SER A 71 -10.36 -11.03 -17.77
C SER A 71 -11.46 -11.92 -18.35
N LYS A 72 -12.14 -12.71 -17.50
CA LYS A 72 -13.27 -13.59 -17.92
C LYS A 72 -14.46 -12.80 -18.44
N TYR A 73 -14.61 -11.56 -17.99
CA TYR A 73 -15.68 -10.65 -18.39
C TYR A 73 -15.20 -9.56 -19.36
N GLY A 74 -13.93 -9.57 -19.74
CA GLY A 74 -13.33 -8.55 -20.61
C GLY A 74 -13.32 -7.15 -19.98
N TYR A 75 -13.25 -7.05 -18.65
CA TYR A 75 -13.17 -5.79 -17.93
C TYR A 75 -11.73 -5.25 -17.88
N ALA A 76 -11.59 -3.94 -18.03
CA ALA A 76 -10.34 -3.23 -17.82
C ALA A 76 -10.16 -2.96 -16.33
N ILE A 77 -8.97 -3.26 -15.80
CA ILE A 77 -8.65 -3.01 -14.39
C ILE A 77 -7.35 -2.22 -14.28
N VAL A 78 -7.35 -1.19 -13.45
CA VAL A 78 -6.19 -0.34 -13.18
C VAL A 78 -5.91 -0.39 -11.70
N PHE A 79 -4.73 -0.88 -11.33
CA PHE A 79 -4.25 -0.88 -9.95
C PHE A 79 -3.39 0.35 -9.67
N THR A 80 -3.55 0.90 -8.47
CA THR A 80 -2.69 1.91 -7.90
C THR A 80 -2.32 1.51 -6.47
N ASP A 81 -1.11 1.88 -6.08
CA ASP A 81 -0.56 1.59 -4.76
C ASP A 81 -0.67 2.83 -3.85
N ALA A 82 -1.40 2.74 -2.75
CA ALA A 82 -1.54 3.83 -1.78
C ALA A 82 -0.27 4.03 -0.93
N ASN A 83 0.63 3.04 -0.83
CA ASN A 83 1.84 3.06 -0.02
C ASN A 83 1.58 3.61 1.40
N HIS A 84 0.54 3.10 2.04
CA HIS A 84 0.08 3.53 3.38
C HIS A 84 -0.23 5.03 3.51
N ASP A 85 -0.36 5.78 2.40
CA ASP A 85 -0.58 7.22 2.39
C ASP A 85 -2.01 7.55 1.98
N GLN A 86 -2.79 8.05 2.95
CA GLN A 86 -4.18 8.43 2.73
C GLN A 86 -4.34 9.58 1.72
N ALA A 87 -3.42 10.55 1.69
CA ALA A 87 -3.49 11.65 0.73
C ALA A 87 -3.22 11.16 -0.70
N LYS A 88 -2.25 10.26 -0.87
CA LYS A 88 -1.98 9.56 -2.14
C LYS A 88 -3.21 8.77 -2.59
N GLN A 89 -3.85 8.03 -1.69
CA GLN A 89 -5.07 7.28 -2.01
C GLN A 89 -6.24 8.19 -2.41
N THR A 90 -6.39 9.37 -1.79
CA THR A 90 -7.38 10.36 -2.21
C THR A 90 -7.13 10.80 -3.66
N SER A 91 -5.90 11.16 -4.02
CA SER A 91 -5.58 11.56 -5.40
C SER A 91 -5.78 10.42 -6.42
N GLN A 92 -5.59 9.17 -6.01
CA GLN A 92 -5.90 8.01 -6.88
C GLN A 92 -7.40 7.91 -7.16
N VAL A 93 -8.25 8.18 -6.16
CA VAL A 93 -9.70 8.23 -6.34
C VAL A 93 -10.10 9.37 -7.29
N GLU A 94 -9.52 10.57 -7.12
CA GLU A 94 -9.74 11.71 -8.03
C GLU A 94 -9.35 11.37 -9.48
N ASP A 95 -8.24 10.65 -9.67
CA ASP A 95 -7.77 10.17 -10.97
C ASP A 95 -8.74 9.15 -11.58
N PHE A 96 -9.26 8.21 -10.78
CA PHE A 96 -10.26 7.24 -11.24
C PHE A 96 -11.56 7.93 -11.66
N ILE A 97 -12.02 8.92 -10.89
CA ILE A 97 -13.19 9.75 -11.23
C ILE A 97 -12.95 10.49 -12.55
N SER A 98 -11.79 11.11 -12.71
CA SER A 98 -11.41 11.87 -13.91
C SER A 98 -11.31 10.98 -15.16
N LYS A 99 -10.91 9.72 -14.98
CA LYS A 99 -10.87 8.69 -16.04
C LYS A 99 -12.24 8.05 -16.31
N HIS A 100 -13.28 8.45 -15.57
CA HIS A 100 -14.64 7.91 -15.68
C HIS A 100 -14.68 6.37 -15.55
N VAL A 101 -13.98 5.82 -14.55
CA VAL A 101 -14.10 4.38 -14.29
C VAL A 101 -15.54 4.01 -13.91
N ASP A 102 -15.97 2.79 -14.25
CA ASP A 102 -17.32 2.32 -13.94
C ASP A 102 -17.48 1.93 -12.45
N VAL A 103 -16.39 1.48 -11.80
CA VAL A 103 -16.38 1.03 -10.40
C VAL A 103 -15.04 1.39 -9.74
N ILE A 104 -15.08 1.70 -8.45
CA ILE A 104 -13.87 1.85 -7.61
C ILE A 104 -13.86 0.76 -6.52
N ILE A 105 -12.70 0.14 -6.30
CA ILE A 105 -12.44 -0.77 -5.17
C ILE A 105 -11.29 -0.19 -4.35
N LEU A 106 -11.49 -0.05 -3.04
CA LEU A 106 -10.45 0.43 -2.13
C LEU A 106 -10.08 -0.65 -1.10
N SER A 107 -8.79 -0.80 -0.81
CA SER A 107 -8.32 -1.21 0.50
C SER A 107 -7.82 0.06 1.20
N PRO A 108 -8.61 0.65 2.12
CA PRO A 108 -8.28 1.91 2.77
C PRO A 108 -6.90 1.92 3.44
N ALA A 109 -6.12 2.99 3.19
CA ALA A 109 -4.88 3.24 3.90
C ALA A 109 -5.11 3.61 5.38
N ASP A 110 -6.18 4.34 5.64
CA ASP A 110 -6.70 4.59 6.99
C ASP A 110 -8.21 4.38 6.97
N SER A 111 -8.69 3.53 7.86
CA SER A 111 -10.09 3.10 7.87
C SER A 111 -11.06 4.28 8.07
N LYS A 112 -10.65 5.33 8.79
CA LYS A 112 -11.49 6.49 9.09
C LYS A 112 -11.24 7.65 8.15
N ALA A 113 -9.99 7.92 7.80
CA ALA A 113 -9.59 9.09 7.01
C ALA A 113 -9.90 8.93 5.52
N VAL A 114 -10.22 7.72 5.04
CA VAL A 114 -10.67 7.45 3.66
C VAL A 114 -12.07 8.03 3.34
N GLY A 115 -12.84 8.41 4.36
CA GLY A 115 -14.24 8.88 4.22
C GLY A 115 -14.48 9.94 3.14
N PRO A 116 -13.70 11.04 3.09
CA PRO A 116 -13.84 12.07 2.06
C PRO A 116 -13.65 11.53 0.63
N ALA A 117 -12.66 10.67 0.39
CA ALA A 117 -12.44 10.06 -0.93
C ALA A 117 -13.63 9.18 -1.36
N ILE A 118 -14.24 8.45 -0.41
CA ILE A 118 -15.46 7.68 -0.69
C ILE A 118 -16.62 8.60 -1.09
N VAL A 119 -16.79 9.73 -0.38
CA VAL A 119 -17.82 10.72 -0.68
C VAL A 119 -17.62 11.33 -2.07
N GLU A 120 -16.39 11.59 -2.50
CA GLU A 120 -16.10 12.09 -3.85
C GLU A 120 -16.53 11.10 -4.94
N ALA A 121 -16.19 9.81 -4.79
CA ALA A 121 -16.65 8.76 -5.70
C ALA A 121 -18.18 8.66 -5.74
N ASN A 122 -18.84 8.74 -4.57
CA ASN A 122 -20.30 8.73 -4.49
C ASN A 122 -20.94 9.95 -5.18
N ASN A 123 -20.37 11.14 -5.01
CA ASN A 123 -20.84 12.37 -5.66
C ASN A 123 -20.68 12.31 -7.19
N ALA A 124 -19.61 11.65 -7.67
CA ALA A 124 -19.41 11.32 -9.08
C ALA A 124 -20.34 10.21 -9.58
N LYS A 125 -21.17 9.61 -8.70
CA LYS A 125 -22.08 8.48 -8.96
C LYS A 125 -21.35 7.21 -9.41
N ILE A 126 -20.10 7.04 -8.99
CA ILE A 126 -19.33 5.82 -9.21
C ILE A 126 -19.56 4.91 -8.00
N PRO A 127 -20.07 3.68 -8.19
CA PRO A 127 -20.22 2.72 -7.11
C PRO A 127 -18.83 2.36 -6.55
N LEU A 128 -18.72 2.36 -5.22
CA LEU A 128 -17.49 2.09 -4.52
C LEU A 128 -17.65 0.88 -3.60
N PHE A 129 -16.67 -0.01 -3.66
CA PHE A 129 -16.55 -1.20 -2.82
C PHE A 129 -15.28 -1.10 -1.99
N THR A 130 -15.24 -1.80 -0.86
CA THR A 130 -13.99 -2.02 -0.14
C THR A 130 -13.62 -3.48 -0.12
N ALA A 131 -12.32 -3.78 -0.20
CA ALA A 131 -11.78 -5.11 -0.11
C ALA A 131 -10.70 -5.15 0.97
N ASP A 132 -10.66 -6.24 1.75
CA ASP A 132 -9.71 -6.51 2.83
C ASP A 132 -9.81 -5.57 4.05
N ILE A 133 -9.71 -4.26 3.83
CA ILE A 133 -9.84 -3.22 4.86
C ILE A 133 -11.19 -2.51 4.68
N ALA A 134 -11.93 -2.32 5.77
CA ALA A 134 -13.20 -1.61 5.74
C ALA A 134 -13.00 -0.11 6.03
N SER A 135 -13.90 0.72 5.50
CA SER A 135 -14.04 2.09 5.99
C SER A 135 -14.87 2.11 7.27
N THR A 136 -14.42 2.85 8.27
CA THR A 136 -15.12 3.15 9.53
C THR A 136 -15.58 4.62 9.58
N ALA A 137 -15.42 5.35 8.48
CA ALA A 137 -15.90 6.73 8.37
C ALA A 137 -17.43 6.80 8.59
N SER A 138 -17.89 7.87 9.24
CA SER A 138 -19.32 8.10 9.49
C SER A 138 -20.09 8.59 8.26
N HIS A 139 -19.40 8.77 7.14
CA HIS A 139 -19.90 9.32 5.88
C HIS A 139 -19.25 8.57 4.71
N GLY A 140 -19.87 8.71 3.53
CA GLY A 140 -19.55 7.87 2.39
C GLY A 140 -20.34 6.57 2.43
N THR A 141 -20.70 6.07 1.26
CA THR A 141 -21.45 4.83 1.06
C THR A 141 -20.55 3.84 0.34
N VAL A 142 -20.27 2.74 1.02
CA VAL A 142 -19.64 1.56 0.45
C VAL A 142 -20.75 0.59 0.08
N VAL A 143 -20.79 0.15 -1.18
CA VAL A 143 -21.83 -0.76 -1.68
C VAL A 143 -21.74 -2.12 -1.01
N SER A 144 -20.52 -2.65 -0.89
CA SER A 144 -20.23 -3.88 -0.16
C SER A 144 -18.77 -3.89 0.27
N HIS A 145 -18.51 -4.58 1.37
CA HIS A 145 -17.18 -4.86 1.88
C HIS A 145 -16.89 -6.35 1.76
N ILE A 146 -15.77 -6.70 1.13
CA ILE A 146 -15.33 -8.08 0.92
C ILE A 146 -14.06 -8.31 1.75
N ALA A 147 -14.15 -9.15 2.78
CA ALA A 147 -13.02 -9.43 3.65
C ALA A 147 -13.12 -10.79 4.34
N SER A 148 -12.00 -11.20 4.93
CA SER A 148 -11.93 -12.31 5.89
C SER A 148 -12.63 -11.96 7.20
N ASP A 149 -13.11 -12.97 7.93
CA ASP A 149 -13.53 -12.81 9.32
C ASP A 149 -12.28 -12.66 10.21
N ASN A 150 -11.87 -11.41 10.40
CA ASN A 150 -10.66 -11.05 11.13
C ASN A 150 -10.77 -11.36 12.63
N ILE A 151 -11.97 -11.26 13.22
CA ILE A 151 -12.20 -11.68 14.62
C ILE A 151 -11.94 -13.17 14.75
N GLN A 152 -12.49 -13.98 13.84
CA GLN A 152 -12.25 -15.42 13.83
C GLN A 152 -10.78 -15.75 13.57
N GLY A 153 -10.11 -15.02 12.68
CA GLY A 153 -8.67 -15.16 12.44
C GLY A 153 -7.85 -14.93 13.70
N GLY A 154 -8.15 -13.86 14.45
CA GLY A 154 -7.54 -13.58 15.75
C GLY A 154 -7.73 -14.70 16.77
N ARG A 155 -8.95 -15.26 16.86
CA ARG A 155 -9.24 -16.40 17.75
C ARG A 155 -8.42 -17.63 17.39
N VAL A 156 -8.31 -17.96 16.10
CA VAL A 156 -7.49 -19.08 15.63
C VAL A 156 -6.02 -18.87 15.97
N ALA A 157 -5.51 -17.65 15.79
CA ALA A 157 -4.12 -17.32 16.15
C ALA A 157 -3.87 -17.47 17.66
N ALA A 158 -4.80 -17.05 18.51
CA ALA A 158 -4.70 -17.24 19.96
C ALA A 158 -4.69 -18.73 20.36
N ASP A 159 -5.52 -19.55 19.72
CA ASP A 159 -5.54 -21.00 19.97
C ASP A 159 -4.22 -21.67 19.57
N LEU A 160 -3.67 -21.30 18.42
CA LEU A 160 -2.39 -21.83 17.94
C LEU A 160 -1.24 -21.43 18.87
N LEU A 161 -1.16 -20.16 19.25
CA LEU A 161 -0.11 -19.65 20.15
C LEU A 161 -0.28 -20.23 21.56
N GLY A 162 -1.48 -20.21 22.12
CA GLY A 162 -1.76 -20.76 23.44
C GLY A 162 -1.42 -22.26 23.52
N ALA A 163 -1.75 -23.04 22.48
CA ALA A 163 -1.36 -24.45 22.39
C ALA A 163 0.15 -24.63 22.29
N ALA A 164 0.85 -23.85 21.46
CA ALA A 164 2.30 -23.90 21.31
C ALA A 164 3.04 -23.61 22.63
N LEU A 165 2.45 -22.75 23.48
CA LEU A 165 2.97 -22.40 24.80
C LEU A 165 2.53 -23.34 25.92
N ASN A 166 1.81 -24.43 25.61
CA ASN A 166 1.18 -25.30 26.61
C ASN A 166 0.34 -24.51 27.64
N GLY A 167 -0.26 -23.41 27.18
CA GLY A 167 -1.17 -22.56 27.95
C GLY A 167 -0.55 -21.64 28.98
N ALA A 168 0.77 -21.38 28.97
CA ALA A 168 1.39 -20.43 29.88
C ALA A 168 2.59 -19.67 29.25
N GLY A 169 2.77 -18.41 29.63
CA GLY A 169 3.95 -17.62 29.24
C GLY A 169 3.63 -16.16 28.92
N ASP A 170 4.68 -15.33 28.92
CA ASP A 170 4.56 -13.92 28.54
C ASP A 170 4.66 -13.78 27.02
N ILE A 171 3.76 -13.00 26.41
CA ILE A 171 3.71 -12.79 24.96
C ILE A 171 3.56 -11.31 24.62
N ALA A 172 3.91 -10.95 23.39
CA ALA A 172 3.71 -9.61 22.86
C ALA A 172 2.80 -9.62 21.62
N ILE A 173 2.22 -8.46 21.32
CA ILE A 173 1.50 -8.20 20.07
C ILE A 173 2.27 -7.13 19.30
N ILE A 174 2.42 -7.34 17.98
CA ILE A 174 2.86 -6.31 17.03
C ILE A 174 1.65 -5.92 16.17
N ASP A 175 1.21 -4.68 16.27
CA ASP A 175 -0.10 -4.18 15.83
C ASP A 175 -0.01 -3.13 14.69
N GLU A 176 -1.17 -2.72 14.15
CA GLU A 176 -1.39 -1.60 13.23
C GLU A 176 -2.81 -1.01 13.48
N PRO A 177 -2.95 -0.10 14.46
CA PRO A 177 -4.26 0.33 14.96
C PRO A 177 -5.05 1.20 13.98
N GLU A 178 -4.46 1.70 12.90
CA GLU A 178 -5.12 2.49 11.86
C GLU A 178 -6.07 1.63 10.98
N VAL A 179 -5.86 0.32 10.96
CA VAL A 179 -6.51 -0.62 10.05
C VAL A 179 -7.53 -1.49 10.78
N THR A 180 -8.79 -1.44 10.35
CA THR A 180 -9.90 -2.14 11.04
C THR A 180 -9.77 -3.68 11.00
N SER A 181 -9.18 -4.25 9.93
CA SER A 181 -8.96 -5.70 9.85
C SER A 181 -7.96 -6.16 10.93
N VAL A 182 -7.00 -5.31 11.26
CA VAL A 182 -6.01 -5.53 12.31
C VAL A 182 -6.64 -5.38 13.70
N GLN A 183 -7.42 -4.31 13.90
CA GLN A 183 -8.18 -4.13 15.15
C GLN A 183 -9.06 -5.33 15.47
N ASP A 184 -9.74 -5.90 14.46
CA ASP A 184 -10.56 -7.09 14.61
C ASP A 184 -9.74 -8.34 14.93
N ARG A 185 -8.60 -8.57 14.25
CA ARG A 185 -7.65 -9.65 14.59
C ARG A 185 -7.19 -9.56 16.04
N VAL A 186 -6.73 -8.40 16.48
CA VAL A 186 -6.25 -8.18 17.86
C VAL A 186 -7.38 -8.37 18.88
N LYS A 187 -8.59 -7.89 18.59
CA LYS A 187 -9.75 -8.09 19.46
C LYS A 187 -10.10 -9.58 19.58
N GLY A 188 -10.14 -10.31 18.46
CA GLY A 188 -10.38 -11.75 18.44
C GLY A 188 -9.33 -12.50 19.25
N PHE A 189 -8.06 -12.18 19.04
CA PHE A 189 -6.92 -12.77 19.73
C PHE A 189 -7.00 -12.56 21.25
N LYS A 190 -7.13 -11.30 21.69
CA LYS A 190 -7.24 -10.95 23.12
C LYS A 190 -8.43 -11.63 23.80
N THR A 191 -9.57 -11.68 23.12
CA THR A 191 -10.80 -12.28 23.68
C THR A 191 -10.64 -13.78 23.88
N GLU A 192 -10.10 -14.50 22.89
CA GLU A 192 -9.92 -15.95 22.97
C GLU A 192 -8.83 -16.33 23.99
N LEU A 193 -7.72 -15.57 23.99
CA LEU A 193 -6.61 -15.78 24.93
C LEU A 193 -7.08 -15.66 26.38
N ALA A 194 -7.81 -14.59 26.69
CA ALA A 194 -8.36 -14.37 28.03
C ALA A 194 -9.36 -15.46 28.46
N ALA A 195 -10.11 -16.03 27.51
CA ALA A 195 -11.11 -17.05 27.81
C ALA A 195 -10.52 -18.44 28.04
N LYS A 196 -9.47 -18.82 27.31
CA LYS A 196 -8.96 -20.21 27.27
C LYS A 196 -7.56 -20.39 27.81
N TYR A 197 -6.76 -19.34 27.86
CA TYR A 197 -5.34 -19.39 28.23
C TYR A 197 -5.00 -18.35 29.31
N PRO A 198 -5.61 -18.42 30.51
CA PRO A 198 -5.47 -17.38 31.54
C PRO A 198 -4.04 -17.22 32.11
N ASN A 199 -3.15 -18.19 31.88
CA ASN A 199 -1.73 -18.12 32.28
C ASN A 199 -0.82 -17.62 31.15
N VAL A 200 -1.37 -17.25 30.00
CA VAL A 200 -0.65 -16.51 28.95
C VAL A 200 -0.90 -15.03 29.15
N HIS A 201 0.17 -14.24 29.27
CA HIS A 201 0.09 -12.83 29.64
C HIS A 201 0.63 -11.94 28.53
N ILE A 202 -0.18 -10.96 28.10
CA ILE A 202 0.26 -9.96 27.14
C ILE A 202 1.10 -8.91 27.89
N VAL A 203 2.42 -8.93 27.70
CA VAL A 203 3.36 -8.02 28.37
C VAL A 203 3.71 -6.78 27.55
N ALA A 204 3.40 -6.81 26.24
CA ALA A 204 3.54 -5.67 25.34
C ALA A 204 2.58 -5.75 24.16
N ASP A 205 2.21 -4.57 23.66
CA ASP A 205 1.39 -4.36 22.48
C ASP A 205 1.93 -3.09 21.80
N GLN A 206 2.60 -3.24 20.67
CA GLN A 206 3.31 -2.16 19.99
C GLN A 206 2.96 -2.15 18.50
N THR A 207 2.75 -0.96 17.93
CA THR A 207 2.55 -0.84 16.49
C THR A 207 3.88 -0.94 15.73
N ALA A 208 3.86 -1.57 14.56
CA ALA A 208 4.92 -1.51 13.56
C ALA A 208 4.43 -0.96 12.21
N GLY A 209 3.20 -0.42 12.15
CA GLY A 209 2.64 0.19 10.94
C GLY A 209 2.47 -0.75 9.76
N GLY A 210 2.44 -2.07 9.99
CA GLY A 210 2.40 -3.07 8.92
C GLY A 210 3.73 -3.25 8.17
N GLU A 211 4.83 -2.65 8.64
CA GLU A 211 6.09 -2.54 7.91
C GLU A 211 7.16 -3.50 8.45
N ARG A 212 7.64 -4.42 7.61
CA ARG A 212 8.61 -5.46 7.98
C ARG A 212 9.86 -4.95 8.68
N ALA A 213 10.44 -3.84 8.19
CA ALA A 213 11.64 -3.26 8.78
C ALA A 213 11.38 -2.68 10.18
N GLN A 214 10.20 -2.10 10.39
CA GLN A 214 9.77 -1.59 11.70
C GLN A 214 9.45 -2.76 12.65
N ALA A 215 8.77 -3.80 12.16
CA ALA A 215 8.45 -5.01 12.92
C ALA A 215 9.71 -5.71 13.43
N ALA A 216 10.77 -5.77 12.62
CA ALA A 216 12.09 -6.28 13.06
C ALA A 216 12.67 -5.45 14.21
N SER A 217 12.64 -4.11 14.08
CA SER A 217 13.15 -3.20 15.12
C SER A 217 12.35 -3.27 16.43
N VAL A 218 11.01 -3.37 16.32
CA VAL A 218 10.11 -3.58 17.47
C VAL A 218 10.40 -4.91 18.14
N THR A 219 10.56 -5.98 17.35
CA THR A 219 10.90 -7.32 17.87
C THR A 219 12.22 -7.32 18.64
N ASP A 220 13.27 -6.70 18.09
CA ASP A 220 14.57 -6.57 18.77
C ASP A 220 14.43 -5.87 20.13
N ASN A 221 13.63 -4.79 20.19
CA ASN A 221 13.36 -4.09 21.44
C ASN A 221 12.59 -4.96 22.45
N LEU A 222 11.57 -5.68 21.99
CA LEU A 222 10.77 -6.58 22.81
C LEU A 222 11.62 -7.69 23.42
N LEU A 223 12.49 -8.33 22.64
CA LEU A 223 13.37 -9.40 23.11
C LEU A 223 14.40 -8.89 24.13
N GLN A 224 14.91 -7.67 23.99
CA GLN A 224 15.81 -7.05 24.98
C GLN A 224 15.09 -6.71 26.29
N ARG A 225 13.86 -6.19 26.18
CA ARG A 225 13.07 -5.72 27.32
C ARG A 225 12.40 -6.87 28.09
N PHE A 226 12.08 -7.96 27.41
CA PHE A 226 11.43 -9.15 27.96
C PHE A 226 12.24 -10.41 27.62
N PRO A 227 13.32 -10.72 28.37
CA PRO A 227 14.22 -11.83 28.05
C PRO A 227 13.57 -13.22 28.07
N ASN A 228 12.41 -13.33 28.73
CA ASN A 228 11.63 -14.57 28.87
C ASN A 228 10.38 -14.56 27.99
N LEU A 229 10.30 -13.68 26.97
CA LEU A 229 9.16 -13.63 26.06
C LEU A 229 9.01 -14.98 25.35
N ALA A 230 7.85 -15.60 25.53
CA ALA A 230 7.56 -16.93 25.06
C ALA A 230 6.97 -16.95 23.64
N GLY A 231 6.34 -15.84 23.21
CA GLY A 231 5.76 -15.74 21.88
C GLY A 231 5.42 -14.31 21.47
N ILE A 232 5.24 -14.11 20.17
CA ILE A 232 4.78 -12.87 19.57
C ILE A 232 3.63 -13.19 18.64
N PHE A 233 2.53 -12.46 18.77
CA PHE A 233 1.48 -12.41 17.77
C PHE A 233 1.77 -11.24 16.82
N GLY A 234 2.27 -11.55 15.63
CA GLY A 234 2.32 -10.61 14.51
C GLY A 234 0.97 -10.58 13.80
N ILE A 235 0.43 -9.38 13.59
CA ILE A 235 -0.92 -9.21 13.02
C ILE A 235 -1.00 -9.60 11.56
N ASN A 236 0.07 -9.48 10.78
CA ASN A 236 0.18 -9.77 9.34
C ASN A 236 1.44 -10.60 9.01
N ASP A 237 1.71 -10.76 7.72
CA ASP A 237 2.75 -11.59 7.12
C ASP A 237 4.12 -10.88 6.92
N ASP A 238 4.21 -9.60 7.29
CA ASP A 238 5.40 -8.73 7.19
C ASP A 238 6.05 -8.42 8.54
#